data_AF-A1Z263-F1
#
_entry.id   AF-A1Z263-F1
#
_cell.length_a   1.000
_cell.length_b   1.000
_cell.length_c   1.000
_cell.angle_alpha   90.00
_cell.angle_beta   90.00
_cell.angle_gamma   90.00
#
_symmetry.space_group_name_H-M   'P 1'
#
loop_
_entity.id
_entity.type
_entity.pdbx_description
1 polymer ?
#
loop_
_entity_poly.entity_id
_entity_poly.type
_entity_poly.pdbx_seq_one_letter_code
_entity_poly.pdbx_strand_id
1 'polypeptide(L)'
;DTNYHFIVPELGPDVNFVYSSHKAVEEYKEAKALGVETVPVLVGPVSYLLLSKPAKGVEKTFSLLSLLPKVLAIYKEVIADLKAAGAQFIQFDEPTLVLDLESHKLQAFTDAYAELTPALSGLHVLVETYFADLTAEAYKTLTSLSGVNAYGFDLVRGAKTIDLIKAGFPSDKLIFAGVVDGRNIWANDLADSLKTLDTLAAIVGKERVVVSTSSSLLHTAVDLVNETKLDDEIKSWLAFAAQKVVEVNALANAVSGNKDEAFFSANAAAQASRKSSPRVTNEAVQKAAAALKGSDHRRATNVSARLDAQQKKLNLPILPTTT
;
A
#
# COMPACT_ATOMS: atom_id res chain seq x y z
N ASP A 1 2.94 1.03 -8.21
CA ASP A 1 4.12 0.41 -8.85
C ASP A 1 4.18 -1.11 -8.56
N THR A 2 3.03 -1.78 -8.63
CA THR A 2 2.92 -3.22 -8.32
C THR A 2 2.84 -4.03 -9.62
N ASN A 3 2.90 -5.36 -9.50
CA ASN A 3 2.64 -6.27 -10.62
C ASN A 3 1.13 -6.61 -10.78
N TYR A 4 0.28 -6.01 -9.94
CA TYR A 4 -1.16 -6.16 -10.02
C TYR A 4 -1.74 -5.16 -11.03
N HIS A 5 -2.80 -5.57 -11.72
CA HIS A 5 -3.50 -4.75 -12.70
C HIS A 5 -4.96 -4.61 -12.27
N PHE A 6 -5.48 -3.39 -12.30
CA PHE A 6 -6.89 -3.12 -12.01
C PHE A 6 -7.64 -2.72 -13.29
N ILE A 7 -8.97 -2.80 -13.25
CA ILE A 7 -9.83 -2.37 -14.35
C ILE A 7 -10.11 -0.88 -14.18
N VAL A 8 -9.67 -0.07 -15.14
CA VAL A 8 -9.81 1.39 -15.10
C VAL A 8 -11.28 1.78 -15.31
N PRO A 9 -11.91 2.53 -14.38
CA PRO A 9 -13.27 3.03 -14.61
C PRO A 9 -13.31 4.07 -15.73
N GLU A 10 -14.31 3.95 -16.60
CA GLU A 10 -14.58 4.90 -17.69
C GLU A 10 -15.74 5.82 -17.31
N LEU A 11 -15.45 7.10 -17.07
CA LEU A 11 -16.42 8.05 -16.49
C LEU A 11 -16.66 9.25 -17.42
N GLY A 12 -17.83 9.89 -17.27
CA GLY A 12 -18.18 11.09 -18.02
C GLY A 12 -19.31 11.85 -17.32
N PRO A 13 -19.68 13.06 -17.79
CA PRO A 13 -20.74 13.85 -17.18
C PRO A 13 -22.10 13.15 -17.16
N ASP A 14 -22.37 12.31 -18.17
CA ASP A 14 -23.65 11.63 -18.38
C ASP A 14 -23.80 10.34 -17.57
N VAL A 15 -22.75 9.89 -16.86
CA VAL A 15 -22.87 8.70 -16.02
C VAL A 15 -23.85 8.97 -14.88
N ASN A 16 -24.80 8.04 -14.71
CA ASN A 16 -25.75 8.05 -13.61
C ASN A 16 -25.29 7.06 -12.54
N PHE A 17 -24.67 7.57 -11.48
CA PHE A 17 -24.23 6.75 -10.36
C PHE A 17 -25.44 6.27 -9.55
N VAL A 18 -25.48 4.97 -9.27
CA VAL A 18 -26.51 4.32 -8.45
C VAL A 18 -25.86 3.25 -7.58
N TYR A 19 -26.41 3.04 -6.39
CA TYR A 19 -25.94 1.97 -5.50
C TYR A 19 -26.40 0.61 -6.02
N SER A 20 -25.57 -0.02 -6.86
CA SER A 20 -25.92 -1.22 -7.63
C SER A 20 -25.23 -2.50 -7.15
N SER A 21 -24.38 -2.42 -6.12
CA SER A 21 -23.65 -3.57 -5.58
C SER A 21 -23.53 -3.45 -4.07
N HIS A 22 -24.05 -4.44 -3.34
CA HIS A 22 -24.09 -4.44 -1.87
C HIS A 22 -22.99 -5.30 -1.24
N LYS A 23 -21.97 -5.68 -2.02
CA LYS A 23 -20.87 -6.58 -1.61
C LYS A 23 -20.31 -6.25 -0.22
N ALA A 24 -19.99 -4.98 0.04
CA ALA A 24 -19.36 -4.57 1.30
C ALA A 24 -20.25 -4.86 2.53
N VAL A 25 -21.55 -4.56 2.46
CA VAL A 25 -22.47 -4.81 3.58
C VAL A 25 -22.87 -6.29 3.68
N GLU A 26 -22.95 -6.99 2.54
CA GLU A 26 -23.19 -8.44 2.49
C GLU A 26 -22.05 -9.21 3.14
N GLU A 27 -20.79 -8.92 2.78
CA GLU A 27 -19.60 -9.55 3.37
C GLU A 27 -19.44 -9.21 4.85
N TYR A 28 -19.73 -7.96 5.25
CA TYR A 28 -19.72 -7.60 6.66
C TYR A 28 -20.74 -8.42 7.47
N LYS A 29 -21.98 -8.54 6.97
CA LYS A 29 -23.03 -9.35 7.61
C LYS A 29 -22.67 -10.83 7.64
N GLU A 30 -22.06 -11.35 6.59
CA GLU A 30 -21.58 -12.74 6.52
C GLU A 30 -20.55 -13.02 7.61
N ALA A 31 -19.50 -12.21 7.72
CA ALA A 31 -18.48 -12.37 8.76
C ALA A 31 -19.06 -12.23 10.16
N LYS A 32 -19.97 -11.26 10.35
CA LYS A 32 -20.67 -11.05 11.63
C LYS A 32 -21.52 -12.24 12.04
N ALA A 33 -22.18 -12.91 11.10
CA ALA A 33 -22.94 -14.14 11.37
C ALA A 33 -22.05 -15.30 11.84
N LEU A 34 -20.76 -15.28 11.49
CA LEU A 34 -19.74 -16.21 11.98
C LEU A 34 -19.12 -15.78 13.32
N GLY A 35 -19.55 -14.65 13.89
CA GLY A 35 -19.00 -14.11 15.13
C GLY A 35 -17.67 -13.37 14.96
N VAL A 36 -17.29 -13.01 13.73
CA VAL A 36 -16.06 -12.27 13.43
C VAL A 36 -16.42 -10.82 13.08
N GLU A 37 -16.01 -9.88 13.92
CA GLU A 37 -16.13 -8.46 13.63
C GLU A 37 -15.04 -8.06 12.62
N THR A 38 -15.44 -7.41 11.52
CA THR A 38 -14.53 -7.02 10.44
C THR A 38 -14.57 -5.51 10.21
N VAL A 39 -13.52 -5.01 9.55
CA VAL A 39 -13.46 -3.61 9.08
C VAL A 39 -13.75 -3.62 7.58
N PRO A 40 -14.89 -3.08 7.12
CA PRO A 40 -15.16 -2.91 5.70
C PRO A 40 -14.11 -1.99 5.06
N VAL A 41 -13.53 -2.43 3.95
CA VAL A 41 -12.55 -1.67 3.17
C VAL A 41 -13.17 -1.19 1.88
N LEU A 42 -13.11 0.12 1.64
CA LEU A 42 -13.57 0.77 0.41
C LEU A 42 -12.40 1.52 -0.21
N VAL A 43 -12.26 1.48 -1.54
CA VAL A 43 -11.42 2.47 -2.23
C VAL A 43 -12.00 3.84 -1.95
N GLY A 44 -11.18 4.79 -1.51
CA GLY A 44 -11.62 6.14 -1.18
C GLY A 44 -12.17 6.88 -2.41
N PRO A 45 -13.16 7.77 -2.23
CA PRO A 45 -13.90 8.37 -3.34
C PRO A 45 -13.02 9.25 -4.24
N VAL A 46 -12.00 9.90 -3.67
CA VAL A 46 -11.11 10.77 -4.45
C VAL A 46 -10.09 9.91 -5.21
N SER A 47 -9.48 8.92 -4.56
CA SER A 47 -8.60 7.96 -5.26
C SER A 47 -9.32 7.23 -6.38
N TYR A 48 -10.58 6.82 -6.19
CA TYR A 48 -11.39 6.21 -7.25
C TYR A 48 -11.47 7.10 -8.50
N LEU A 49 -11.77 8.39 -8.32
CA LEU A 49 -11.85 9.34 -9.43
C LEU A 49 -10.48 9.61 -10.07
N LEU A 50 -9.41 9.73 -9.28
CA LEU A 50 -8.05 9.94 -9.77
C LEU A 50 -7.48 8.71 -10.52
N LEU A 51 -7.94 7.51 -10.19
CA LEU A 51 -7.58 6.25 -10.87
C LEU A 51 -8.46 5.95 -12.09
N SER A 52 -9.51 6.75 -12.32
CA SER A 52 -10.42 6.62 -13.46
C SER A 52 -9.90 7.34 -14.70
N LYS A 53 -10.57 7.14 -15.84
CA LYS A 53 -10.33 7.89 -17.08
C LYS A 53 -11.62 8.39 -17.70
N PRO A 54 -11.60 9.54 -18.41
CA PRO A 54 -12.74 9.96 -19.21
C PRO A 54 -13.07 8.90 -20.27
N ALA A 55 -14.34 8.55 -20.38
CA ALA A 55 -14.84 7.66 -21.42
C ALA A 55 -14.61 8.26 -22.82
N LYS A 56 -14.67 7.42 -23.85
CA LYS A 56 -14.53 7.88 -25.24
C LYS A 56 -15.64 8.89 -25.57
N GLY A 57 -15.26 10.03 -26.14
CA GLY A 57 -16.19 11.09 -26.54
C GLY A 57 -16.40 12.19 -25.49
N VAL A 58 -15.87 12.03 -24.28
CA VAL A 58 -15.88 13.08 -23.26
C VAL A 58 -14.90 14.19 -23.63
N GLU A 59 -15.29 15.45 -23.42
CA GLU A 59 -14.46 16.62 -23.72
C GLU A 59 -13.15 16.62 -22.92
N LYS A 60 -12.05 17.07 -23.53
CA LYS A 60 -10.73 17.11 -22.86
C LYS A 60 -10.66 18.05 -21.67
N THR A 61 -11.55 19.04 -21.62
CA THR A 61 -11.70 20.01 -20.53
C THR A 61 -12.40 19.44 -19.31
N PHE A 62 -13.06 18.28 -19.44
CA PHE A 62 -13.76 17.62 -18.35
C PHE A 62 -12.79 17.15 -17.27
N SER A 63 -13.10 17.49 -16.02
CA SER A 63 -12.37 17.02 -14.85
C SER A 63 -13.12 15.88 -14.17
N LEU A 64 -12.47 14.73 -13.96
CA LEU A 64 -13.05 13.58 -13.25
C LEU A 64 -13.47 13.95 -11.82
N LEU A 65 -12.71 14.83 -11.15
CA LEU A 65 -13.04 15.30 -9.81
C LEU A 65 -14.35 16.10 -9.76
N SER A 66 -14.87 16.60 -10.89
CA SER A 66 -16.20 17.23 -10.94
C SER A 66 -17.35 16.24 -10.64
N LEU A 67 -17.10 14.93 -10.71
CA LEU A 67 -18.08 13.90 -10.39
C LEU A 67 -18.18 13.60 -8.89
N LEU A 68 -17.31 14.21 -8.08
CA LEU A 68 -17.23 13.96 -6.64
C LEU A 68 -18.59 14.08 -5.93
N PRO A 69 -19.44 15.10 -6.16
CA PRO A 69 -20.75 15.18 -5.52
C PRO A 69 -21.65 13.97 -5.81
N LYS A 70 -21.62 13.45 -7.04
CA LYS A 70 -22.42 12.28 -7.44
C LYS A 70 -21.91 10.99 -6.78
N VAL A 71 -20.59 10.83 -6.70
CA VAL A 71 -19.96 9.66 -6.06
C VAL A 71 -20.19 9.68 -4.55
N LEU A 72 -20.03 10.83 -3.90
CA LEU A 72 -20.20 10.96 -2.45
C LEU A 72 -21.64 10.63 -2.00
N ALA A 73 -22.65 10.92 -2.83
CA ALA A 73 -24.03 10.49 -2.54
C ALA A 73 -24.12 8.97 -2.34
N ILE A 74 -23.49 8.19 -3.21
CA ILE A 74 -23.48 6.72 -3.10
C ILE A 74 -22.65 6.25 -1.90
N TYR A 75 -21.50 6.87 -1.62
CA TYR A 75 -20.71 6.53 -0.43
C TYR A 75 -21.51 6.74 0.86
N LYS A 76 -22.34 7.79 0.94
CA LYS A 76 -23.21 8.02 2.10
C LYS A 76 -24.24 6.90 2.28
N GLU A 77 -24.81 6.39 1.19
CA GLU A 77 -25.72 5.23 1.23
C GLU A 77 -24.99 3.97 1.74
N VAL A 78 -23.81 3.67 1.21
CA VAL A 78 -22.98 2.52 1.66
C VAL A 78 -22.62 2.63 3.14
N ILE A 79 -22.21 3.81 3.60
CA ILE A 79 -21.86 4.06 5.01
C ILE A 79 -23.08 3.86 5.91
N ALA A 80 -24.26 4.34 5.49
CA ALA A 80 -25.49 4.15 6.25
C ALA A 80 -25.84 2.67 6.39
N ASP A 81 -25.72 1.88 5.32
CA ASP A 81 -25.97 0.44 5.33
C ASP A 81 -24.98 -0.33 6.22
N LEU A 82 -23.69 0.02 6.18
CA LEU A 82 -22.68 -0.58 7.05
C LEU A 82 -22.95 -0.26 8.53
N LYS A 83 -23.32 0.98 8.86
CA LYS A 83 -23.72 1.37 10.22
C LYS A 83 -24.96 0.62 10.67
N ALA A 84 -25.96 0.49 9.81
CA ALA A 84 -27.18 -0.25 10.11
C ALA A 84 -26.92 -1.74 10.35
N ALA A 85 -25.93 -2.33 9.66
CA ALA A 85 -25.45 -3.68 9.93
C ALA A 85 -24.65 -3.79 11.26
N GLY A 86 -24.24 -2.65 11.81
CA GLY A 86 -23.57 -2.52 13.10
C GLY A 86 -22.05 -2.45 13.01
N ALA A 87 -21.49 -2.10 11.86
CA ALA A 87 -20.06 -1.80 11.72
C ALA A 87 -19.68 -0.63 12.63
N GLN A 88 -18.56 -0.77 13.36
CA GLN A 88 -18.03 0.28 14.23
C GLN A 88 -16.81 0.99 13.63
N PHE A 89 -16.15 0.34 12.67
CA PHE A 89 -14.96 0.80 11.99
C PHE A 89 -15.19 0.77 10.47
N ILE A 90 -14.54 1.66 9.74
CA ILE A 90 -14.49 1.64 8.28
C ILE A 90 -13.12 2.11 7.80
N GLN A 91 -12.62 1.49 6.73
CA GLN A 91 -11.37 1.86 6.10
C GLN A 91 -11.63 2.42 4.69
N PHE A 92 -11.03 3.58 4.42
CA PHE A 92 -10.92 4.15 3.08
C PHE A 92 -9.48 4.07 2.59
N ASP A 93 -9.27 3.35 1.50
CA ASP A 93 -7.98 3.29 0.83
C ASP A 93 -7.82 4.54 -0.04
N GLU A 94 -6.97 5.48 0.37
CA GLU A 94 -6.62 6.68 -0.40
C GLU A 94 -5.16 6.67 -0.88
N PRO A 95 -4.70 5.62 -1.60
CA PRO A 95 -3.29 5.47 -1.97
C PRO A 95 -2.81 6.53 -2.97
N THR A 96 -3.71 7.28 -3.61
CA THR A 96 -3.27 8.35 -4.51
C THR A 96 -2.65 9.53 -3.77
N LEU A 97 -2.82 9.63 -2.45
CA LEU A 97 -2.16 10.63 -1.61
C LEU A 97 -0.64 10.48 -1.56
N VAL A 98 -0.09 9.30 -1.88
CA VAL A 98 1.37 9.10 -1.97
C VAL A 98 1.97 9.55 -3.31
N LEU A 99 1.13 10.05 -4.24
CA LEU A 99 1.57 10.57 -5.53
C LEU A 99 1.91 12.07 -5.45
N ASP A 100 2.64 12.57 -6.44
CA ASP A 100 2.83 14.01 -6.64
C ASP A 100 1.50 14.66 -7.09
N LEU A 101 0.75 15.18 -6.12
CA LEU A 101 -0.55 15.82 -6.33
C LEU A 101 -0.44 17.35 -6.31
N GLU A 102 -1.07 17.98 -7.29
CA GLU A 102 -1.27 19.43 -7.30
C GLU A 102 -2.27 19.87 -6.21
N SER A 103 -2.17 21.12 -5.78
CA SER A 103 -2.96 21.67 -4.66
C SER A 103 -4.48 21.48 -4.80
N HIS A 104 -5.03 21.66 -6.00
CA HIS A 104 -6.46 21.47 -6.24
C HIS A 104 -6.92 20.01 -6.08
N LYS A 105 -6.03 19.03 -6.31
CA LYS A 105 -6.32 17.61 -6.09
C LYS A 105 -6.29 17.28 -4.60
N LEU A 106 -5.32 17.82 -3.86
CA LEU A 106 -5.28 17.71 -2.40
C LEU A 106 -6.52 18.34 -1.75
N GLN A 107 -6.97 19.50 -2.25
CA GLN A 107 -8.18 20.16 -1.77
C GLN A 107 -9.43 19.27 -1.96
N ALA A 108 -9.50 18.48 -3.04
CA ALA A 108 -10.62 17.56 -3.26
C ALA A 108 -10.76 16.50 -2.16
N PHE A 109 -9.68 16.06 -1.52
CA PHE A 109 -9.75 15.19 -0.33
C PHE A 109 -10.36 15.93 0.85
N THR A 110 -9.89 17.14 1.14
CA THR A 110 -10.45 17.97 2.22
C THR A 110 -11.95 18.16 2.03
N ASP A 111 -12.38 18.52 0.82
CA ASP A 111 -13.79 18.75 0.49
C ASP A 111 -14.61 17.46 0.60
N ALA A 112 -14.08 16.33 0.11
CA ALA A 112 -14.76 15.04 0.18
C ALA A 112 -15.03 14.59 1.62
N TYR A 113 -14.02 14.64 2.48
CA TYR A 113 -14.15 14.16 3.86
C TYR A 113 -14.94 15.14 4.74
N ALA A 114 -14.89 16.44 4.45
CA ALA A 114 -15.82 17.40 5.06
C ALA A 114 -17.28 17.06 4.73
N GLU A 115 -17.58 16.77 3.46
CA GLU A 115 -18.93 16.41 2.99
C GLU A 115 -19.42 15.04 3.52
N LEU A 116 -18.50 14.09 3.77
CA LEU A 116 -18.81 12.78 4.35
C LEU A 116 -18.94 12.80 5.87
N THR A 117 -18.38 13.80 6.56
CA THR A 117 -18.33 13.87 8.03
C THR A 117 -19.67 13.57 8.72
N PRO A 118 -20.82 14.12 8.27
CA PRO A 118 -22.11 13.79 8.89
C PRO A 118 -22.46 12.30 8.83
N ALA A 119 -22.18 11.63 7.70
CA ALA A 119 -22.46 10.21 7.52
C ALA A 119 -21.52 9.33 8.37
N LEU A 120 -20.26 9.76 8.49
CA LEU A 120 -19.20 9.09 9.26
C LEU A 120 -19.39 9.21 10.79
N SER A 121 -20.27 10.09 11.26
CA SER A 121 -20.51 10.28 12.70
C SER A 121 -20.86 8.96 13.41
N GLY A 122 -20.15 8.64 14.49
CA GLY A 122 -20.33 7.41 15.26
C GLY A 122 -19.59 6.18 14.71
N LEU A 123 -18.81 6.34 13.65
CA LEU A 123 -17.82 5.35 13.20
C LEU A 123 -16.41 5.79 13.58
N HIS A 124 -15.54 4.81 13.76
CA HIS A 124 -14.11 5.02 13.68
C HIS A 124 -13.65 4.88 12.23
N VAL A 125 -13.06 5.94 11.69
CA VAL A 125 -12.67 5.99 10.28
C VAL A 125 -11.15 5.94 10.17
N LEU A 126 -10.67 4.96 9.40
CA LEU A 126 -9.28 4.83 8.97
C LEU A 126 -9.13 5.30 7.53
N VAL A 127 -8.15 6.16 7.26
CA VAL A 127 -7.68 6.43 5.90
C VAL A 127 -6.30 5.78 5.74
N GLU A 128 -6.21 4.83 4.81
CA GLU A 128 -4.99 4.08 4.53
C GLU A 128 -4.19 4.68 3.36
N THR A 129 -2.88 4.70 3.50
CA THR A 129 -1.93 5.14 2.46
C THR A 129 -0.78 4.15 2.35
N TYR A 130 -0.39 3.80 1.12
CA TYR A 130 0.61 2.77 0.90
C TYR A 130 1.40 2.90 -0.40
N PHE A 131 2.51 2.16 -0.48
CA PHE A 131 3.48 2.04 -1.59
C PHE A 131 4.59 3.08 -1.67
N ALA A 132 4.46 4.25 -1.03
CA ALA A 132 5.49 5.28 -0.99
C ALA A 132 5.30 6.22 0.21
N ASP A 133 6.25 7.13 0.42
CA ASP A 133 6.15 8.20 1.41
C ASP A 133 5.17 9.29 0.98
N LEU A 134 4.64 10.01 1.96
CA LEU A 134 3.81 11.19 1.73
C LEU A 134 4.70 12.43 1.52
N THR A 135 4.30 13.31 0.61
CA THR A 135 4.85 14.68 0.59
C THR A 135 4.36 15.45 1.82
N ALA A 136 5.04 16.54 2.18
CA ALA A 136 4.67 17.35 3.34
C ALA A 136 3.25 17.94 3.21
N GLU A 137 2.88 18.39 2.01
CA GLU A 137 1.56 18.90 1.69
C GLU A 137 0.48 17.81 1.77
N ALA A 138 0.74 16.62 1.21
CA ALA A 138 -0.19 15.50 1.28
C ALA A 138 -0.38 15.01 2.72
N TYR A 139 0.70 14.94 3.51
CA TYR A 139 0.64 14.60 4.93
C TYR A 139 -0.22 15.61 5.72
N LYS A 140 -0.06 16.90 5.46
CA LYS A 140 -0.88 17.95 6.09
C LYS A 140 -2.35 17.80 5.71
N THR A 141 -2.67 17.56 4.44
CA THR A 141 -4.04 17.29 4.00
C THR A 141 -4.61 16.08 4.72
N LEU A 142 -3.93 14.93 4.64
CA LEU A 142 -4.36 13.66 5.25
C LEU A 142 -4.65 13.82 6.75
N THR A 143 -3.71 14.38 7.51
CA THR A 143 -3.84 14.47 8.98
C THR A 143 -4.88 15.50 9.45
N SER A 144 -5.43 16.30 8.54
CA SER A 144 -6.47 17.30 8.81
C SER A 144 -7.86 16.92 8.29
N LEU A 145 -8.02 15.72 7.71
CA LEU A 145 -9.31 15.29 7.16
C LEU A 145 -10.39 15.19 8.25
N SER A 146 -11.57 15.74 7.95
CA SER A 146 -12.70 15.75 8.88
C SER A 146 -13.34 14.36 8.97
N GLY A 147 -13.80 13.99 10.16
CA GLY A 147 -14.43 12.68 10.39
C GLY A 147 -13.45 11.50 10.40
N VAL A 148 -12.13 11.73 10.27
CA VAL A 148 -11.10 10.67 10.32
C VAL A 148 -10.53 10.52 11.72
N ASN A 149 -10.33 9.28 12.17
CA ASN A 149 -9.86 8.93 13.51
C ASN A 149 -8.52 8.20 13.49
N ALA A 150 -8.16 7.57 12.37
CA ALA A 150 -6.96 6.78 12.23
C ALA A 150 -6.32 7.02 10.86
N TYR A 151 -4.98 6.99 10.82
CA TYR A 151 -4.21 7.12 9.60
C TYR A 151 -3.25 5.95 9.46
N GLY A 152 -3.30 5.29 8.32
CA GLY A 152 -2.39 4.21 7.96
C GLY A 152 -1.26 4.68 7.08
N PHE A 153 -0.06 4.23 7.43
CA PHE A 153 1.18 4.61 6.74
C PHE A 153 2.01 3.38 6.40
N ASP A 154 2.45 3.30 5.15
CA ASP A 154 3.51 2.38 4.74
C ASP A 154 4.85 2.84 5.30
N LEU A 155 5.37 2.10 6.28
CA LEU A 155 6.66 2.36 6.91
C LEU A 155 7.76 1.42 6.41
N VAL A 156 7.49 0.66 5.34
CA VAL A 156 8.49 -0.17 4.65
C VAL A 156 9.02 0.56 3.42
N ARG A 157 8.15 0.96 2.50
CA ARG A 157 8.50 1.73 1.30
C ARG A 157 8.39 3.23 1.53
N GLY A 158 7.47 3.66 2.41
CA GLY A 158 7.25 5.05 2.77
C GLY A 158 7.94 5.48 4.07
N ALA A 159 9.05 4.84 4.45
CA ALA A 159 9.72 5.04 5.74
C ALA A 159 10.04 6.52 6.07
N LYS A 160 10.21 7.39 5.06
CA LYS A 160 10.44 8.83 5.25
C LYS A 160 9.26 9.57 5.89
N THR A 161 8.04 9.05 5.79
CA THR A 161 6.85 9.61 6.44
C THR A 161 7.02 9.71 7.96
N ILE A 162 7.87 8.86 8.56
CA ILE A 162 8.16 8.92 10.00
C ILE A 162 8.73 10.28 10.43
N ASP A 163 9.45 10.98 9.56
CA ASP A 163 10.02 12.28 9.89
C ASP A 163 8.94 13.38 9.92
N LEU A 164 7.90 13.25 9.09
CA LEU A 164 6.71 14.11 9.14
C LEU A 164 5.91 13.84 10.42
N ILE A 165 5.76 12.56 10.81
CA ILE A 165 5.10 12.17 12.07
C ILE A 165 5.83 12.76 13.28
N LYS A 166 7.17 12.69 13.31
CA LYS A 166 7.99 13.32 14.37
C LYS A 166 7.86 14.84 14.40
N ALA A 167 7.68 15.48 13.24
CA ALA A 167 7.49 16.93 13.15
C ALA A 167 6.13 17.37 13.70
N GLY A 168 5.11 16.51 13.63
CA GLY A 168 3.83 16.72 14.30
C GLY A 168 2.77 15.73 13.84
N PHE A 169 2.05 15.14 14.79
CA PHE A 169 0.93 14.24 14.54
C PHE A 169 -0.26 14.61 15.44
N PRO A 170 -1.51 14.51 14.97
CA PRO A 170 -2.68 14.79 15.81
C PRO A 170 -2.79 13.82 16.99
N SER A 171 -2.71 14.35 18.22
CA SER A 171 -2.62 13.52 19.44
C SER A 171 -3.89 12.73 19.78
N ASP A 172 -5.04 13.09 19.20
CA ASP A 172 -6.31 12.39 19.38
C ASP A 172 -6.51 11.20 18.41
N LYS A 173 -5.59 10.99 17.46
CA LYS A 173 -5.74 10.01 16.36
C LYS A 173 -4.90 8.75 16.57
N LEU A 174 -5.32 7.66 15.93
CA LEU A 174 -4.57 6.41 15.88
C LEU A 174 -3.58 6.41 14.71
N ILE A 175 -2.42 5.78 14.91
CA ILE A 175 -1.44 5.49 13.87
C ILE A 175 -1.50 4.00 13.56
N PHE A 176 -1.86 3.65 12.33
CA PHE A 176 -1.71 2.30 11.79
C PHE A 176 -0.32 2.21 11.14
N ALA A 177 0.60 1.57 11.84
CA ALA A 177 2.01 1.49 11.49
C ALA A 177 2.27 0.27 10.58
N GLY A 178 2.31 0.51 9.27
CA GLY A 178 2.56 -0.53 8.25
C GLY A 178 4.02 -0.97 8.20
N VAL A 179 4.46 -1.72 9.21
CA VAL A 179 5.85 -2.19 9.38
C VAL A 179 6.09 -3.60 8.84
N VAL A 180 5.03 -4.39 8.61
CA VAL A 180 5.13 -5.73 8.02
C VAL A 180 4.91 -5.66 6.51
N ASP A 181 5.93 -6.01 5.72
CA ASP A 181 5.90 -5.82 4.26
C ASP A 181 4.86 -6.72 3.56
N GLY A 182 3.79 -6.12 3.05
CA GLY A 182 2.75 -6.82 2.27
C GLY A 182 3.10 -7.04 0.79
N ARG A 183 4.24 -6.54 0.32
CA ARG A 183 4.67 -6.58 -1.09
C ARG A 183 5.78 -7.56 -1.40
N ASN A 184 6.32 -8.23 -0.39
CA ASN A 184 7.46 -9.12 -0.56
C ASN A 184 7.31 -10.40 0.28
N ILE A 185 8.21 -11.34 0.04
CA ILE A 185 8.18 -12.69 0.61
C ILE A 185 9.10 -12.86 1.82
N TRP A 186 9.85 -11.83 2.20
CA TRP A 186 10.81 -11.94 3.30
C TRP A 186 10.11 -11.89 4.66
N ALA A 187 10.63 -12.68 5.60
CA ALA A 187 10.30 -12.57 7.00
C ALA A 187 10.72 -11.18 7.53
N ASN A 188 9.85 -10.59 8.34
CA ASN A 188 10.06 -9.27 8.92
C ASN A 188 11.30 -9.26 9.85
N ASP A 189 12.04 -8.16 9.89
CA ASP A 189 13.02 -7.92 10.96
C ASP A 189 12.26 -7.40 12.18
N LEU A 190 11.86 -8.31 13.09
CA LEU A 190 10.98 -7.98 14.21
C LEU A 190 11.64 -6.99 15.17
N ALA A 191 12.98 -7.03 15.30
CA ALA A 191 13.72 -6.12 16.17
C ALA A 191 13.71 -4.69 15.62
N ASP A 192 13.94 -4.53 14.32
CA ASP A 192 13.90 -3.20 13.67
C ASP A 192 12.47 -2.63 13.64
N SER A 193 11.48 -3.48 13.36
CA SER A 193 10.07 -3.08 13.40
C SER A 193 9.63 -2.66 14.81
N LEU A 194 10.03 -3.40 15.85
CA LEU A 194 9.72 -3.02 17.23
C LEU A 194 10.33 -1.67 17.62
N LYS A 195 11.58 -1.39 17.19
CA LYS A 195 12.21 -0.06 17.41
C LYS A 195 11.43 1.07 16.75
N THR A 196 10.90 0.83 15.55
CA THR A 196 10.05 1.79 14.83
C THR A 196 8.74 2.01 15.58
N LEU A 197 8.09 0.94 16.05
CA LEU A 197 6.86 1.00 16.84
C LEU A 197 7.07 1.73 18.18
N ASP A 198 8.17 1.48 18.88
CA ASP A 198 8.52 2.19 20.11
C ASP A 198 8.74 3.70 19.86
N THR A 199 9.34 4.05 18.71
CA THR A 199 9.49 5.45 18.28
C THR A 199 8.13 6.12 18.09
N LEU A 200 7.17 5.44 17.46
CA LEU A 200 5.81 5.97 17.28
C LEU A 200 5.05 6.05 18.62
N ALA A 201 5.20 5.04 19.47
CA ALA A 201 4.58 5.00 20.79
C ALA A 201 5.08 6.14 21.69
N ALA A 202 6.34 6.57 21.54
CA ALA A 202 6.87 7.75 22.23
C ALA A 202 6.23 9.07 21.77
N ILE A 203 5.64 9.11 20.57
CA ILE A 203 4.99 10.31 20.00
C ILE A 203 3.50 10.37 20.41
N VAL A 204 2.77 9.26 20.24
CA VAL A 204 1.30 9.24 20.40
C VAL A 204 0.78 8.43 21.60
N GLY A 205 1.64 7.71 22.30
CA GLY A 205 1.23 6.74 23.33
C GLY A 205 1.03 5.35 22.74
N LYS A 206 1.28 4.32 23.55
CA LYS A 206 1.21 2.91 23.11
C LYS A 206 -0.19 2.50 22.68
N GLU A 207 -1.21 3.03 23.34
CA GLU A 207 -2.62 2.76 23.09
C GLU A 207 -3.12 3.32 21.75
N ARG A 208 -2.35 4.20 21.11
CA ARG A 208 -2.68 4.81 19.82
C ARG A 208 -1.89 4.25 18.65
N VAL A 209 -0.97 3.32 18.90
CA VAL A 209 -0.22 2.63 17.85
C VAL A 209 -0.88 1.28 17.56
N VAL A 210 -1.36 1.12 16.34
CA VAL A 210 -1.86 -0.15 15.81
C VAL A 210 -0.81 -0.71 14.86
N VAL A 211 -0.31 -1.92 15.14
CA VAL A 211 0.61 -2.60 14.23
C VAL A 211 -0.17 -3.05 13.00
N SER A 212 0.34 -2.72 11.81
CA SER A 212 -0.31 -3.04 10.53
C SER A 212 0.70 -3.58 9.51
N THR A 213 0.16 -4.01 8.38
CA THR A 213 0.94 -4.33 7.17
C THR A 213 1.22 -3.06 6.37
N SER A 214 2.32 -3.01 5.62
CA SER A 214 2.69 -1.86 4.77
C SER A 214 1.68 -1.58 3.65
N SER A 215 0.95 -2.59 3.23
CA SER A 215 -0.11 -2.55 2.22
C SER A 215 -0.90 -3.85 2.28
N SER A 216 -1.93 -4.00 1.45
CA SER A 216 -2.65 -5.25 1.30
C SER A 216 -1.73 -6.45 1.02
N LEU A 217 -1.98 -7.57 1.71
CA LEU A 217 -1.31 -8.85 1.48
C LEU A 217 -1.69 -9.50 0.13
N LEU A 218 -2.59 -8.87 -0.65
CA LEU A 218 -2.85 -9.21 -2.07
C LEU A 218 -1.56 -9.30 -2.90
N HIS A 219 -0.51 -8.57 -2.52
CA HIS A 219 0.73 -8.46 -3.27
C HIS A 219 1.81 -9.46 -2.84
N THR A 220 1.46 -10.48 -2.05
CA THR A 220 2.38 -11.56 -1.65
C THR A 220 1.71 -12.94 -1.80
N ALA A 221 2.50 -14.00 -1.64
CA ALA A 221 1.99 -15.37 -1.69
C ALA A 221 1.14 -15.70 -0.45
N VAL A 222 0.30 -16.73 -0.52
CA VAL A 222 -0.74 -17.00 0.50
C VAL A 222 -0.15 -17.60 1.78
N ASP A 223 0.45 -18.79 1.70
CA ASP A 223 0.92 -19.51 2.90
C ASP A 223 2.19 -20.32 2.60
N LEU A 224 3.23 -20.04 3.38
CA LEU A 224 4.55 -20.66 3.25
C LEU A 224 4.53 -22.16 3.61
N VAL A 225 3.54 -22.63 4.37
CA VAL A 225 3.44 -24.05 4.76
C VAL A 225 3.33 -24.99 3.54
N ASN A 226 2.85 -24.47 2.41
CA ASN A 226 2.71 -25.22 1.17
C ASN A 226 4.03 -25.38 0.39
N GLU A 227 5.10 -24.68 0.78
CA GLU A 227 6.41 -24.85 0.18
C GLU A 227 7.08 -26.13 0.68
N THR A 228 6.89 -27.24 -0.02
CA THR A 228 7.43 -28.55 0.40
C THR A 228 8.85 -28.84 -0.11
N LYS A 229 9.37 -28.01 -1.03
CA LYS A 229 10.65 -28.25 -1.72
C LYS A 229 11.78 -27.34 -1.27
N LEU A 230 11.47 -26.16 -0.74
CA LEU A 230 12.49 -25.25 -0.21
C LEU A 230 13.12 -25.86 1.05
N ASP A 231 14.43 -25.70 1.18
CA ASP A 231 15.15 -26.11 2.39
C ASP A 231 14.79 -25.22 3.59
N ASP A 232 14.95 -25.76 4.79
CA ASP A 232 14.51 -25.11 6.02
C ASP A 232 15.26 -23.80 6.30
N GLU A 233 16.53 -23.70 5.87
CA GLU A 233 17.30 -22.46 6.00
C GLU A 233 16.67 -21.34 5.16
N ILE A 234 16.41 -21.56 3.87
CA ILE A 234 15.73 -20.56 3.02
C ILE A 234 14.34 -20.25 3.56
N LYS A 235 13.55 -21.27 3.93
CA LYS A 235 12.20 -21.06 4.49
C LYS A 235 12.21 -20.16 5.71
N SER A 236 13.21 -20.29 6.58
CA SER A 236 13.32 -19.44 7.77
C SER A 236 13.45 -17.95 7.44
N TRP A 237 13.92 -17.61 6.24
CA TRP A 237 14.07 -16.23 5.77
C TRP A 237 12.80 -15.67 5.13
N LEU A 238 11.77 -16.50 4.91
CA LEU A 238 10.55 -16.16 4.20
C LEU A 238 9.35 -16.04 5.14
N ALA A 239 8.39 -15.23 4.75
CA ALA A 239 7.06 -15.14 5.34
C ALA A 239 6.07 -14.76 4.24
N PHE A 240 5.00 -15.54 4.09
CA PHE A 240 3.89 -15.27 3.16
C PHE A 240 2.73 -14.62 3.93
N ALA A 241 1.57 -14.38 3.30
CA ALA A 241 0.47 -13.65 3.90
C ALA A 241 0.03 -14.23 5.27
N ALA A 242 -0.13 -15.55 5.38
CA ALA A 242 -0.48 -16.20 6.64
C ALA A 242 0.55 -15.94 7.76
N GLN A 243 1.84 -16.03 7.44
CA GLN A 243 2.92 -15.76 8.40
C GLN A 243 2.97 -14.27 8.76
N LYS A 244 2.70 -13.37 7.81
CA LYS A 244 2.68 -11.91 8.06
C LYS A 244 1.57 -11.49 9.02
N VAL A 245 0.42 -12.16 8.99
CA VAL A 245 -0.62 -11.97 10.02
C VAL A 245 -0.09 -12.35 11.40
N VAL A 246 0.70 -13.42 11.53
CA VAL A 246 1.35 -13.81 12.79
C VAL A 246 2.42 -12.78 13.21
N GLU A 247 3.22 -12.28 12.28
CA GLU A 247 4.23 -11.23 12.54
C GLU A 247 3.60 -9.95 13.11
N VAL A 248 2.49 -9.48 12.52
CA VAL A 248 1.73 -8.32 13.02
C VAL A 248 1.28 -8.56 14.47
N ASN A 249 0.72 -9.72 14.76
CA ASN A 249 0.26 -10.05 16.12
C ASN A 249 1.42 -10.17 17.12
N ALA A 250 2.54 -10.76 16.73
CA ALA A 250 3.73 -10.87 17.58
C ALA A 250 4.31 -9.49 17.94
N LEU A 251 4.37 -8.58 16.97
CA LEU A 251 4.78 -7.19 17.19
C LEU A 251 3.78 -6.43 18.07
N ALA A 252 2.47 -6.59 17.83
CA ALA A 252 1.44 -5.95 18.65
C ALA A 252 1.54 -6.40 20.12
N ASN A 253 1.68 -7.71 20.36
CA ASN A 253 1.86 -8.27 21.70
C ASN A 253 3.14 -7.73 22.37
N ALA A 254 4.25 -7.59 21.62
CA ALA A 254 5.48 -7.03 22.13
C ALA A 254 5.33 -5.56 22.56
N VAL A 255 4.64 -4.72 21.77
CA VAL A 255 4.35 -3.31 22.12
C VAL A 255 3.51 -3.23 23.42
N SER A 256 2.56 -4.15 23.58
CA SER A 256 1.74 -4.29 24.79
C SER A 256 2.47 -4.90 26.01
N GLY A 257 3.74 -5.29 25.88
CA GLY A 257 4.55 -5.84 26.97
C GLY A 257 4.50 -7.37 27.12
N ASN A 258 3.82 -8.07 26.22
CA ASN A 258 3.68 -9.54 26.20
C ASN A 258 4.51 -10.16 25.06
N LYS A 259 5.79 -9.79 25.00
CA LYS A 259 6.70 -10.24 23.94
C LYS A 259 6.94 -11.76 24.02
N ASP A 260 6.69 -12.47 22.91
CA ASP A 260 7.07 -13.87 22.75
C ASP A 260 8.58 -13.97 22.45
N GLU A 261 9.37 -14.23 23.49
CA GLU A 261 10.83 -14.31 23.36
C GLU A 261 11.29 -15.47 22.47
N ALA A 262 10.53 -16.57 22.38
CA ALA A 262 10.90 -17.69 21.52
C ALA A 262 10.72 -17.32 20.04
N PHE A 263 9.61 -16.68 19.69
CA PHE A 263 9.34 -16.22 18.32
C PHE A 263 10.38 -15.18 17.86
N PHE A 264 10.70 -14.19 18.71
CA PHE A 264 11.72 -13.19 18.40
C PHE A 264 13.13 -13.78 18.31
N SER A 265 13.47 -14.76 19.16
CA SER A 265 14.77 -15.43 19.10
C SER A 265 14.95 -16.25 17.81
N ALA A 266 13.90 -16.96 17.38
CA ALA A 266 13.90 -17.69 16.11
C ALA A 266 14.05 -16.73 14.92
N ASN A 267 13.32 -15.61 14.93
CA ASN A 267 13.46 -14.56 13.91
C ASN A 267 14.88 -13.98 13.87
N ALA A 268 15.46 -13.65 15.02
CA ALA A 268 16.83 -13.12 15.10
C ALA A 268 17.87 -14.11 14.54
N ALA A 269 17.72 -15.40 14.83
CA ALA A 269 18.58 -16.45 14.26
C ALA A 269 18.42 -16.57 12.73
N ALA A 270 17.19 -16.49 12.22
CA ALA A 270 16.91 -16.48 10.78
C ALA A 270 17.53 -15.25 10.09
N GLN A 271 17.38 -14.05 10.66
CA GLN A 271 18.00 -12.83 10.12
C GLN A 271 19.53 -12.91 10.12
N ALA A 272 20.13 -13.46 11.19
CA ALA A 272 21.58 -13.62 11.31
C ALA A 272 22.15 -14.65 10.30
N SER A 273 21.47 -15.79 10.11
CA SER A 273 21.87 -16.79 9.12
C SER A 273 21.80 -16.22 7.70
N ARG A 274 20.73 -15.49 7.36
CA ARG A 274 20.60 -14.82 6.05
C ARG A 274 21.71 -13.82 5.79
N LYS A 275 22.02 -12.96 6.77
CA LYS A 275 23.05 -11.91 6.66
C LYS A 275 24.46 -12.49 6.49
N SER A 276 24.72 -13.68 7.03
CA SER A 276 26.04 -14.34 6.97
C SER A 276 26.16 -15.43 5.91
N SER A 277 25.06 -15.84 5.27
CA SER A 277 25.06 -16.98 4.35
C SER A 277 25.89 -16.72 3.07
N PRO A 278 26.80 -17.63 2.69
CA PRO A 278 27.53 -17.55 1.43
C PRO A 278 26.61 -17.77 0.21
N ARG A 279 25.38 -18.24 0.43
CA ARG A 279 24.34 -18.36 -0.61
C ARG A 279 23.80 -16.99 -1.04
N VAL A 280 23.90 -15.98 -0.16
CA VAL A 280 23.35 -14.64 -0.37
C VAL A 280 24.40 -13.71 -1.01
N THR A 281 25.62 -13.69 -0.48
CA THR A 281 26.69 -12.80 -0.97
C THR A 281 27.68 -13.56 -1.83
N ASN A 282 27.93 -13.07 -3.05
CA ASN A 282 28.92 -13.62 -3.96
C ASN A 282 29.98 -12.55 -4.30
N GLU A 283 31.23 -12.76 -3.87
CA GLU A 283 32.33 -11.81 -4.08
C GLU A 283 32.61 -11.54 -5.56
N ALA A 284 32.45 -12.54 -6.43
CA ALA A 284 32.71 -12.35 -7.86
C ALA A 284 31.73 -11.36 -8.48
N VAL A 285 30.46 -11.38 -8.03
CA VAL A 285 29.43 -10.42 -8.46
C VAL A 285 29.76 -9.01 -7.99
N GLN A 286 30.17 -8.84 -6.72
CA GLN A 286 30.58 -7.53 -6.20
C GLN A 286 31.78 -6.95 -6.97
N LYS A 287 32.79 -7.78 -7.24
CA LYS A 287 33.97 -7.39 -8.04
C LYS A 287 33.57 -7.02 -9.48
N ALA A 288 32.69 -7.79 -10.11
CA ALA A 288 32.21 -7.50 -11.47
C ALA A 288 31.44 -6.18 -11.53
N ALA A 289 30.58 -5.90 -10.55
CA ALA A 289 29.83 -4.65 -10.48
C ALA A 289 30.75 -3.43 -10.29
N ALA A 290 31.77 -3.54 -9.43
CA ALA A 290 32.75 -2.48 -9.20
C ALA A 290 33.65 -2.22 -10.43
N ALA A 291 33.81 -3.22 -11.31
CA ALA A 291 34.61 -3.12 -12.53
C ALA A 291 33.87 -2.49 -13.72
N LEU A 292 32.57 -2.18 -13.59
CA LEU A 292 31.79 -1.54 -14.64
C LEU A 292 32.37 -0.17 -14.99
N LYS A 293 32.78 -0.01 -16.25
CA LYS A 293 33.24 1.26 -16.81
C LYS A 293 32.07 1.95 -17.50
N GLY A 294 32.08 3.29 -17.53
CA GLY A 294 31.07 4.05 -18.27
C GLY A 294 30.98 3.70 -19.77
N SER A 295 32.07 3.15 -20.34
CA SER A 295 32.10 2.62 -21.70
C SER A 295 31.29 1.34 -21.89
N ASP A 296 31.08 0.53 -20.85
CA ASP A 296 30.38 -0.76 -20.97
C ASP A 296 28.89 -0.58 -21.31
N HIS A 297 28.37 0.63 -21.11
CA HIS A 297 27.00 1.02 -21.44
C HIS A 297 26.85 1.38 -22.93
N ARG A 298 27.95 1.50 -23.67
CA ARG A 298 27.96 1.96 -25.06
C ARG A 298 28.82 1.06 -25.94
N ARG A 299 28.20 0.52 -26.98
CA ARG A 299 28.96 -0.05 -28.10
C ARG A 299 29.81 1.06 -28.74
N ALA A 300 31.08 0.78 -29.04
CA ALA A 300 32.00 1.76 -29.63
C ALA A 300 31.54 2.28 -31.01
N THR A 301 30.81 1.44 -31.76
CA THR A 301 30.26 1.81 -33.07
C THR A 301 28.90 2.49 -32.92
N ASN A 302 28.72 3.62 -33.62
CA ASN A 302 27.44 4.30 -33.70
C ASN A 302 26.35 3.34 -34.23
N VAL A 303 25.11 3.55 -33.77
CA VAL A 303 23.95 2.76 -34.17
C VAL A 303 23.74 2.75 -35.68
N SER A 304 23.95 3.87 -36.38
CA SER A 304 23.78 3.95 -37.84
C SER A 304 24.71 2.98 -38.59
N ALA A 305 26.02 3.06 -38.33
CA ALA A 305 27.01 2.17 -38.94
C ALA A 305 26.80 0.70 -38.55
N ARG A 306 26.25 0.43 -37.36
CA ARG A 306 25.87 -0.93 -36.95
C ARG A 306 24.66 -1.44 -37.71
N LEU A 307 23.65 -0.60 -37.94
CA LEU A 307 22.46 -0.96 -38.71
C LEU A 307 22.86 -1.34 -40.14
N ASP A 308 23.81 -0.62 -40.77
CA ASP A 308 24.33 -1.00 -42.10
C ASP A 308 24.94 -2.40 -42.11
N ALA A 309 25.76 -2.72 -41.10
CA ALA A 309 26.37 -4.04 -40.95
C ALA A 309 25.33 -5.14 -40.65
N GLN A 310 24.32 -4.84 -39.84
CA GLN A 310 23.21 -5.75 -39.55
C GLN A 310 22.34 -5.99 -40.79
N GLN A 311 22.04 -4.93 -41.55
CA GLN A 311 21.28 -5.01 -42.79
C GLN A 311 22.00 -5.86 -43.83
N LYS A 312 23.33 -5.69 -43.97
CA LYS A 312 24.16 -6.55 -44.83
C LYS A 312 24.10 -8.03 -44.43
N LYS A 313 23.96 -8.33 -43.14
CA LYS A 313 23.93 -9.71 -42.62
C LYS A 313 22.54 -10.35 -42.68
N LEU A 314 21.51 -9.60 -42.31
CA LEU A 314 20.15 -10.09 -42.14
C LEU A 314 19.31 -9.93 -43.42
N ASN A 315 19.67 -8.99 -44.29
CA ASN A 315 18.99 -8.66 -45.55
C ASN A 315 17.47 -8.55 -45.39
N LEU A 316 17.04 -7.86 -44.33
CA LEU A 316 15.62 -7.68 -44.03
C LEU A 316 14.99 -6.75 -45.08
N PRO A 317 13.71 -6.96 -45.46
CA PRO A 317 13.02 -6.02 -46.33
C PRO A 317 12.83 -4.67 -45.65
N ILE A 318 12.53 -3.63 -46.44
CA ILE A 318 12.01 -2.38 -45.91
C ILE A 318 10.67 -2.69 -45.22
N LEU A 319 10.50 -2.20 -43.99
CA LEU A 319 9.40 -2.56 -43.07
C LEU A 319 9.40 -4.05 -42.67
N PRO A 320 10.45 -4.52 -41.96
CA PRO A 320 10.48 -5.89 -41.47
C PRO A 320 9.38 -6.12 -40.43
N THR A 321 8.82 -7.33 -40.43
CA THR A 321 7.86 -7.77 -39.41
C THR A 321 8.55 -8.66 -38.38
N THR A 322 8.16 -8.51 -37.12
CA THR A 322 8.61 -9.34 -35.99
C THR A 322 7.47 -9.41 -34.97
N THR A 323 7.48 -10.42 -34.09
CA THR A 323 6.60 -10.54 -32.92
C THR A 323 7.38 -10.45 -31.62
#